data_AF-A0A3R8WPA4-F1
#
_entry.id   AF-A0A3R8WPA4-F1
#
_cell.length_a   1.000
_cell.length_b   1.000
_cell.length_c   1.000
_cell.angle_alpha   90.00
_cell.angle_beta   90.00
_cell.angle_gamma   90.00
#
_symmetry.space_group_name_H-M   'P 1'
#
loop_
_entity.id
_entity.type
_entity.pdbx_description
1 polymer ?
#
loop_
_entity_poly.entity_id
_entity_poly.type
_entity_poly.pdbx_seq_one_letter_code
_entity_poly.pdbx_strand_id
1 'polypeptide(L)'
;MPEAPAAARRRQIPGPAPQFTAGRAPHAAGLAALQRTVGNAAVTRYVQRVQGQGGPGAREEARRHAADPTTHGEWDTFRDMMDKVGFPQDVTDAAWQLILGGIAEQGQLNDEALAMFTERQEQRDHRASNSWYQELVRLIGDYLEIDRPTMALWSGGIDTSVHARSKGHTPLESTPFGSVVNELQLTMDWMLKTPMWNVLSKAFVTRARGPVHIFLRAYNPDSVLIAQEVPQLRVVMALNPAVELVWHPVYTTADGQLMEVTKDLELASDATYRTRDLCVRALYDYLRLKHDQANSRSERANAEMGARLASNGNQP
;
A
#
# COMPACT_ATOMS: atom_id res chain seq x y z
N MET A 1 -69.56 -0.65 4.17
CA MET A 1 -68.65 -0.65 5.33
C MET A 1 -68.14 -2.07 5.49
N PRO A 2 -66.85 -2.42 5.34
CA PRO A 2 -65.61 -1.63 5.14
C PRO A 2 -65.03 -1.82 3.70
N GLU A 3 -64.47 -0.81 3.03
CA GLU A 3 -63.13 -0.18 3.11
C GLU A 3 -61.99 -0.88 2.34
N ALA A 4 -61.65 -0.24 1.21
CA ALA A 4 -60.34 0.01 0.57
C ALA A 4 -59.44 -1.15 0.08
N PRO A 5 -59.22 -1.27 -1.24
CA PRO A 5 -58.00 -1.81 -1.81
C PRO A 5 -56.89 -0.73 -1.95
N ALA A 6 -55.66 -1.21 -1.88
CA ALA A 6 -54.43 -0.44 -1.89
C ALA A 6 -54.11 0.26 -3.23
N ALA A 7 -53.43 1.40 -3.09
CA ALA A 7 -52.36 1.95 -3.93
C ALA A 7 -52.53 1.95 -5.46
N ALA A 8 -52.83 3.13 -6.00
CA ALA A 8 -52.44 3.52 -7.37
C ALA A 8 -51.93 4.97 -7.38
N ARG A 9 -50.63 5.16 -7.07
CA ARG A 9 -49.87 6.29 -7.60
C ARG A 9 -49.44 5.92 -9.02
N ARG A 10 -49.84 6.71 -10.03
CA ARG A 10 -49.03 7.09 -11.21
C ARG A 10 -49.90 7.75 -12.28
N ARG A 11 -49.79 9.06 -12.41
CA ARG A 11 -49.63 9.73 -13.70
C ARG A 11 -48.85 11.01 -13.48
N GLN A 12 -47.57 10.98 -13.83
CA GLN A 12 -46.92 12.10 -14.50
C GLN A 12 -45.81 11.55 -15.39
N ILE A 13 -45.84 12.02 -16.61
CA ILE A 13 -45.05 11.64 -17.77
C ILE A 13 -43.61 12.12 -17.56
N PRO A 14 -42.57 11.30 -17.76
CA PRO A 14 -41.20 11.81 -17.78
C PRO A 14 -40.99 12.61 -19.08
N GLY A 15 -40.72 13.91 -18.91
CA GLY A 15 -40.18 14.76 -19.96
C GLY A 15 -38.74 14.36 -20.34
N PRO A 16 -38.20 14.94 -21.42
CA PRO A 16 -36.96 14.49 -22.06
C PRO A 16 -35.75 14.66 -21.14
N ALA A 17 -34.81 13.73 -21.27
CA ALA A 17 -33.57 13.63 -20.49
C ALA A 17 -32.76 14.94 -20.50
N PRO A 18 -32.25 15.42 -19.34
CA PRO A 18 -31.25 16.46 -19.32
C PRO A 18 -29.90 15.90 -19.78
N GLN A 19 -29.31 16.64 -20.71
CA GLN A 19 -28.04 16.40 -21.36
C GLN A 19 -26.89 16.36 -20.34
N PHE A 20 -26.10 15.28 -20.37
CA PHE A 20 -24.80 15.24 -19.70
C PHE A 20 -23.85 16.19 -20.42
N THR A 21 -23.44 17.25 -19.73
CA THR A 21 -22.33 18.13 -20.12
C THR A 21 -21.03 17.33 -20.10
N ALA A 22 -20.28 17.44 -21.20
CA ALA A 22 -19.02 16.76 -21.43
C ALA A 22 -18.00 17.06 -20.33
N GLY A 23 -17.60 16.03 -19.59
CA GLY A 23 -16.47 16.06 -18.67
C GLY A 23 -15.16 16.30 -19.43
N ARG A 24 -14.41 17.29 -18.97
CA ARG A 24 -13.13 17.76 -19.50
C ARG A 24 -12.13 16.59 -19.64
N ALA A 25 -11.61 16.40 -20.85
CA ALA A 25 -10.62 15.36 -21.17
C ALA A 25 -9.30 15.55 -20.40
N PRO A 26 -8.63 14.45 -19.97
CA PRO A 26 -7.34 14.53 -19.30
C PRO A 26 -6.22 14.97 -20.25
N HIS A 27 -5.29 15.77 -19.73
CA HIS A 27 -4.22 16.45 -20.47
C HIS A 27 -3.24 15.48 -21.16
N ALA A 28 -3.09 15.63 -22.48
CA ALA A 28 -2.30 14.77 -23.38
C ALA A 28 -0.77 14.77 -23.16
N ALA A 29 -0.22 15.69 -22.34
CA ALA A 29 1.23 15.85 -22.21
C ALA A 29 1.90 14.83 -21.26
N GLY A 30 1.20 14.37 -20.22
CA GLY A 30 1.74 13.40 -19.25
C GLY A 30 1.75 11.95 -19.76
N LEU A 31 0.79 11.58 -20.61
CA LEU A 31 0.72 10.27 -21.27
C LEU A 31 1.86 10.07 -22.27
N ALA A 32 2.25 11.13 -22.98
CA ALA A 32 3.35 11.10 -23.94
C ALA A 32 4.74 10.94 -23.28
N ALA A 33 4.88 11.27 -21.99
CA ALA A 33 6.14 11.09 -21.25
C ALA A 33 6.30 9.65 -20.73
N LEU A 34 5.21 9.02 -20.27
CA LEU A 34 5.18 7.62 -19.82
C LEU A 34 5.25 6.61 -20.98
N GLN A 35 4.70 6.96 -22.14
CA GLN A 35 4.81 6.19 -23.38
C GLN A 35 6.25 6.13 -23.92
N ARG A 36 7.10 7.10 -23.58
CA ARG A 36 8.50 7.20 -24.05
C ARG A 36 9.51 6.42 -23.22
N THR A 37 9.18 6.01 -22.00
CA THR A 37 10.18 5.43 -21.07
C THR A 37 9.93 3.95 -20.71
N VAL A 38 8.69 3.44 -20.77
CA VAL A 38 8.39 2.09 -20.22
C VAL A 38 7.35 1.26 -21.00
N GLY A 39 6.91 1.75 -22.17
CA GLY A 39 5.96 1.04 -23.03
C GLY A 39 4.50 1.03 -22.52
N ASN A 40 3.55 0.90 -23.46
CA ASN A 40 2.09 1.05 -23.24
C ASN A 40 1.45 0.09 -22.22
N ALA A 41 2.15 -0.99 -21.81
CA ALA A 41 1.59 -1.98 -20.89
C ALA A 41 1.67 -1.57 -19.40
N ALA A 42 2.72 -0.85 -18.99
CA ALA A 42 2.94 -0.47 -17.58
C ALA A 42 2.05 0.71 -17.13
N VAL A 43 1.78 1.64 -18.05
CA VAL A 43 0.91 2.81 -17.83
C VAL A 43 -0.55 2.38 -17.63
N THR A 44 -1.02 1.42 -18.42
CA THR A 44 -2.35 0.82 -18.31
C THR A 44 -2.54 0.13 -16.96
N ARG A 45 -1.51 -0.58 -16.45
CA ARG A 45 -1.57 -1.27 -15.14
C ARG A 45 -1.55 -0.33 -13.94
N TYR A 46 -0.94 0.86 -14.02
CA TYR A 46 -0.89 1.81 -12.90
C TYR A 46 -2.18 2.63 -12.81
N VAL A 47 -2.73 3.07 -13.94
CA VAL A 47 -4.00 3.82 -13.99
C VAL A 47 -5.20 2.93 -13.63
N GLN A 48 -5.19 1.66 -14.03
CA GLN A 48 -6.19 0.68 -13.57
C GLN A 48 -6.06 0.34 -12.06
N ARG A 49 -4.87 0.47 -11.46
CA ARG A 49 -4.62 0.21 -10.02
C ARG A 49 -5.15 1.30 -9.07
N VAL A 50 -5.42 2.52 -9.54
CA VAL A 50 -5.89 3.63 -8.69
C VAL A 50 -7.40 3.88 -8.83
N GLN A 51 -8.04 3.38 -9.89
CA GLN A 51 -9.48 3.55 -10.15
C GLN A 51 -10.33 2.27 -10.03
N GLY A 52 -9.76 1.17 -9.52
CA GLY A 52 -10.52 -0.05 -9.27
C GLY A 52 -11.41 0.05 -8.04
N GLN A 53 -12.59 0.68 -8.17
CA GLN A 53 -13.73 0.28 -7.34
C GLN A 53 -14.04 -1.17 -7.70
N GLY A 54 -13.64 -2.11 -6.85
CA GLY A 54 -13.88 -3.55 -7.04
C GLY A 54 -15.38 -3.82 -7.10
N GLY A 55 -15.91 -3.98 -8.31
CA GLY A 55 -17.30 -4.37 -8.53
C GLY A 55 -17.55 -5.82 -8.09
N PRO A 56 -18.82 -6.27 -8.10
CA PRO A 56 -19.20 -7.65 -7.75
C PRO A 56 -18.38 -8.73 -8.45
N GLY A 57 -17.90 -8.46 -9.67
CA GLY A 57 -17.09 -9.38 -10.47
C GLY A 57 -15.72 -9.73 -9.87
N ALA A 58 -15.03 -8.80 -9.19
CA ALA A 58 -13.71 -9.08 -8.61
C ALA A 58 -13.80 -10.08 -7.44
N ARG A 59 -14.89 -10.03 -6.67
CA ARG A 59 -15.15 -10.95 -5.56
C ARG A 59 -15.55 -12.34 -6.05
N GLU A 60 -16.35 -12.41 -7.11
CA GLU A 60 -16.71 -13.68 -7.74
C GLU A 60 -15.48 -14.37 -8.36
N GLU A 61 -14.63 -13.58 -9.03
CA GLU A 61 -13.36 -14.05 -9.56
C GLU A 61 -12.44 -14.59 -8.45
N ALA A 62 -12.29 -13.85 -7.34
CA ALA A 62 -11.52 -14.32 -6.19
C ALA A 62 -12.02 -15.67 -5.63
N ARG A 63 -13.34 -15.85 -5.49
CA ARG A 63 -13.92 -17.13 -5.02
C ARG A 63 -13.67 -18.27 -6.00
N ARG A 64 -13.75 -18.01 -7.30
CA ARG A 64 -13.46 -19.01 -8.34
C ARG A 64 -12.01 -19.47 -8.26
N HIS A 65 -11.07 -18.53 -8.18
CA HIS A 65 -9.65 -18.82 -8.06
C HIS A 65 -9.30 -19.50 -6.73
N ALA A 66 -10.00 -19.21 -5.64
CA ALA A 66 -9.80 -19.94 -4.38
C ALA A 66 -10.28 -21.41 -4.45
N ALA A 67 -11.31 -21.70 -5.25
CA ALA A 67 -11.83 -23.06 -5.45
C ALA A 67 -11.00 -23.89 -6.44
N ASP A 68 -10.41 -23.24 -7.45
CA ASP A 68 -9.45 -23.85 -8.37
C ASP A 68 -8.23 -22.94 -8.56
N PRO A 69 -7.24 -23.01 -7.64
CA PRO A 69 -6.05 -22.15 -7.65
C PRO A 69 -5.23 -22.21 -8.93
N THR A 70 -5.26 -23.36 -9.62
CA THR A 70 -4.45 -23.57 -10.82
C THR A 70 -5.01 -22.85 -12.05
N THR A 71 -6.27 -22.42 -11.99
CA THR A 71 -6.91 -21.63 -13.06
C THR A 71 -6.55 -20.16 -13.03
N HIS A 72 -5.94 -19.69 -11.95
CA HIS A 72 -5.47 -18.32 -11.86
C HIS A 72 -4.24 -18.13 -12.76
N GLY A 73 -4.29 -17.18 -13.70
CA GLY A 73 -3.28 -16.99 -14.75
C GLY A 73 -1.88 -16.55 -14.30
N GLU A 74 -1.62 -16.52 -13.00
CA GLU A 74 -0.32 -16.19 -12.38
C GLU A 74 0.27 -17.40 -11.63
N TRP A 75 -0.38 -18.58 -11.68
CA TRP A 75 0.08 -19.78 -10.98
C TRP A 75 1.50 -20.20 -11.42
N ASP A 76 1.73 -20.33 -12.73
CA ASP A 76 3.06 -20.70 -13.24
C ASP A 76 4.11 -19.65 -12.88
N THR A 77 3.78 -18.35 -13.01
CA THR A 77 4.68 -17.26 -12.59
C THR A 77 5.04 -17.38 -11.11
N PHE A 78 4.05 -17.60 -10.25
CA PHE A 78 4.24 -17.74 -8.81
C PHE A 78 5.12 -18.94 -8.48
N ARG A 79 4.81 -20.11 -9.04
CA ARG A 79 5.58 -21.34 -8.83
C ARG A 79 7.03 -21.17 -9.26
N ASP A 80 7.26 -20.64 -10.46
CA ASP A 80 8.62 -20.48 -11.00
C ASP A 80 9.44 -19.46 -10.19
N MET A 81 8.81 -18.42 -9.67
CA MET A 81 9.48 -17.47 -8.77
C MET A 81 9.80 -18.09 -7.41
N MET A 82 8.88 -18.85 -6.82
CA MET A 82 9.09 -19.56 -5.56
C MET A 82 10.23 -20.59 -5.66
N ASP A 83 10.27 -21.37 -6.75
CA ASP A 83 11.37 -22.29 -7.04
C ASP A 83 12.71 -21.56 -7.15
N LYS A 84 12.75 -20.42 -7.86
CA LYS A 84 13.95 -19.60 -8.01
C LYS A 84 14.49 -19.06 -6.68
N VAL A 85 13.62 -18.74 -5.72
CA VAL A 85 14.04 -18.33 -4.37
C VAL A 85 14.22 -19.51 -3.40
N GLY A 86 14.11 -20.75 -3.90
CA GLY A 86 14.46 -21.98 -3.18
C GLY A 86 13.37 -22.53 -2.28
N PHE A 87 12.10 -22.19 -2.54
CA PHE A 87 10.99 -22.70 -1.73
C PHE A 87 10.64 -24.13 -2.12
N PRO A 88 10.36 -25.00 -1.13
CA PRO A 88 9.80 -26.32 -1.38
C PRO A 88 8.45 -26.24 -2.12
N GLN A 89 8.15 -27.26 -2.93
CA GLN A 89 6.92 -27.30 -3.72
C GLN A 89 5.66 -27.34 -2.83
N ASP A 90 5.69 -28.08 -1.73
CA ASP A 90 4.59 -28.15 -0.77
C ASP A 90 4.32 -26.79 -0.10
N VAL A 91 5.36 -26.04 0.24
CA VAL A 91 5.24 -24.66 0.74
C VAL A 91 4.69 -23.73 -0.33
N THR A 92 5.10 -23.92 -1.58
CA THR A 92 4.62 -23.15 -2.74
C THR A 92 3.12 -23.36 -2.94
N ASP A 93 2.67 -24.62 -3.08
CA ASP A 93 1.27 -24.97 -3.27
C ASP A 93 0.40 -24.44 -2.12
N ALA A 94 0.87 -24.61 -0.87
CA ALA A 94 0.16 -24.13 0.31
C ALA A 94 0.08 -22.60 0.37
N ALA A 95 1.17 -21.89 0.10
CA ALA A 95 1.19 -20.43 0.09
C ALA A 95 0.22 -19.86 -0.97
N TRP A 96 0.16 -20.48 -2.15
CA TRP A 96 -0.77 -20.08 -3.20
C TRP A 96 -2.23 -20.22 -2.79
N GLN A 97 -2.58 -21.39 -2.23
CA GLN A 97 -3.92 -21.62 -1.70
C GLN A 97 -4.30 -20.62 -0.61
N LEU A 98 -3.36 -20.31 0.29
CA LEU A 98 -3.58 -19.36 1.39
C LEU A 98 -3.78 -17.92 0.89
N ILE A 99 -3.01 -17.50 -0.11
CA ILE A 99 -3.17 -16.19 -0.75
C ILE A 99 -4.57 -16.08 -1.38
N LEU A 100 -4.96 -17.02 -2.23
CA LEU A 100 -6.21 -16.94 -2.97
C LEU A 100 -7.44 -17.11 -2.06
N GLY A 101 -7.38 -18.04 -1.09
CA GLY A 101 -8.40 -18.19 -0.05
C GLY A 101 -8.59 -16.92 0.76
N GLY A 102 -7.49 -16.28 1.17
CA GLY A 102 -7.53 -15.02 1.90
C GLY A 102 -8.13 -13.87 1.08
N ILE A 103 -7.81 -13.76 -0.22
CA ILE A 103 -8.41 -12.75 -1.11
C ILE A 103 -9.92 -12.97 -1.25
N ALA A 104 -10.37 -14.23 -1.36
CA ALA A 104 -11.77 -14.58 -1.47
C ALA A 104 -12.58 -14.24 -0.19
N GLU A 105 -12.00 -14.47 0.99
CA GLU A 105 -12.63 -14.15 2.28
C GLU A 105 -12.60 -12.65 2.59
N GLN A 106 -11.56 -11.93 2.16
CA GLN A 106 -11.36 -10.53 2.55
C GLN A 106 -12.51 -9.61 2.16
N GLY A 107 -13.21 -9.91 1.06
CA GLY A 107 -14.37 -9.15 0.63
C GLY A 107 -15.49 -9.15 1.67
N GLN A 108 -15.74 -10.31 2.31
CA GLN A 108 -16.73 -10.45 3.37
C GLN A 108 -16.29 -9.70 4.63
N LEU A 109 -15.04 -9.87 5.05
CA LEU A 109 -14.48 -9.18 6.23
C LEU A 109 -14.51 -7.65 6.06
N ASN A 110 -14.30 -7.15 4.84
CA ASN A 110 -14.41 -5.73 4.56
C ASN A 110 -15.84 -5.20 4.74
N ASP A 111 -16.84 -5.94 4.27
CA ASP A 111 -18.25 -5.58 4.40
C ASP A 111 -18.70 -5.64 5.87
N GLU A 112 -18.36 -6.73 6.57
CA GLU A 112 -18.63 -6.90 7.99
C GLU A 112 -18.00 -5.80 8.83
N ALA A 113 -16.74 -5.44 8.54
CA ALA A 113 -16.06 -4.36 9.24
C ALA A 113 -16.86 -3.05 9.16
N LEU A 114 -17.35 -2.71 7.96
CA LEU A 114 -18.14 -1.49 7.74
C LEU A 114 -19.54 -1.56 8.38
N ALA A 115 -20.13 -2.75 8.44
CA ALA A 115 -21.47 -2.94 8.99
C ALA A 115 -21.49 -3.00 10.53
N MET A 116 -20.45 -3.57 11.14
CA MET A 116 -20.43 -3.89 12.57
C MET A 116 -19.70 -2.84 13.44
N PHE A 117 -18.73 -2.11 12.88
CA PHE A 117 -17.87 -1.23 13.67
C PHE A 117 -17.90 0.21 13.17
N THR A 118 -18.00 1.15 14.11
CA THR A 118 -17.90 2.59 13.83
C THR A 118 -16.47 3.09 13.95
N GLU A 119 -15.69 2.51 14.86
CA GLU A 119 -14.32 2.93 15.12
C GLU A 119 -13.35 2.37 14.06
N ARG A 120 -12.50 3.23 13.52
CA ARG A 120 -11.55 2.84 12.45
C ARG A 120 -10.58 1.76 12.89
N GLN A 121 -10.18 1.76 14.16
CA GLN A 121 -9.23 0.76 14.66
C GLN A 121 -9.89 -0.61 14.73
N GLU A 122 -11.12 -0.70 15.23
CA GLU A 122 -11.89 -1.96 15.27
C GLU A 122 -12.16 -2.50 13.85
N GLN A 123 -12.49 -1.62 12.89
CA GLN A 123 -12.62 -2.01 11.48
C GLN A 123 -11.32 -2.61 10.93
N ARG A 124 -10.15 -2.04 11.29
CA ARG A 124 -8.85 -2.55 10.85
C ARG A 124 -8.55 -3.90 11.49
N ASP A 125 -8.81 -4.03 12.78
CA ASP A 125 -8.56 -5.25 13.55
C ASP A 125 -9.43 -6.40 13.02
N HIS A 126 -10.71 -6.13 12.72
CA HIS A 126 -11.61 -7.10 12.07
C HIS A 126 -11.09 -7.52 10.70
N ARG A 127 -10.71 -6.56 9.84
CA ARG A 127 -10.15 -6.88 8.51
C ARG A 127 -8.85 -7.69 8.59
N ALA A 128 -8.06 -7.50 9.64
CA ALA A 128 -6.82 -8.23 9.87
C ALA A 128 -7.03 -9.62 10.49
N SER A 129 -8.26 -9.96 10.89
CA SER A 129 -8.61 -11.27 11.47
C SER A 129 -8.67 -12.43 10.47
N ASN A 130 -8.46 -12.14 9.18
CA ASN A 130 -8.46 -13.12 8.09
C ASN A 130 -7.53 -14.31 8.38
N SER A 131 -8.14 -15.47 8.67
CA SER A 131 -7.41 -16.65 9.14
C SER A 131 -6.43 -17.20 8.11
N TRP A 132 -6.77 -17.14 6.82
CA TRP A 132 -5.87 -17.55 5.73
C TRP A 132 -4.58 -16.76 5.71
N TYR A 133 -4.67 -15.45 5.91
CA TYR A 133 -3.49 -14.58 5.96
C TYR A 133 -2.67 -14.81 7.23
N GLN A 134 -3.30 -15.18 8.35
CA GLN A 134 -2.57 -15.58 9.56
C GLN A 134 -1.83 -16.91 9.36
N GLU A 135 -2.46 -17.90 8.73
CA GLU A 135 -1.78 -19.17 8.39
C GLU A 135 -0.68 -18.95 7.34
N LEU A 136 -0.89 -18.05 6.38
CA LEU A 136 0.15 -17.66 5.43
C LEU A 136 1.38 -17.16 6.18
N VAL A 137 1.21 -16.20 7.10
CA VAL A 137 2.32 -15.67 7.92
C VAL A 137 3.03 -16.77 8.71
N ARG A 138 2.30 -17.75 9.25
CA ARG A 138 2.93 -18.89 9.96
C ARG A 138 3.75 -19.77 9.02
N LEU A 139 3.26 -20.01 7.81
CA LEU A 139 3.94 -20.80 6.79
C LEU A 139 5.21 -20.10 6.28
N ILE A 140 5.11 -18.81 5.97
CA ILE A 140 6.17 -18.08 5.25
C ILE A 140 7.08 -17.26 6.16
N GLY A 141 6.81 -17.21 7.47
CA GLY A 141 7.44 -16.27 8.39
C GLY A 141 8.97 -16.31 8.29
N ASP A 142 9.54 -17.51 8.25
CA ASP A 142 10.98 -17.73 8.14
C ASP A 142 11.60 -17.31 6.81
N TYR A 143 10.78 -17.00 5.81
CA TYR A 143 11.20 -16.48 4.52
C TYR A 143 11.01 -14.96 4.39
N LEU A 144 10.73 -14.28 5.51
CA LEU A 144 10.77 -12.81 5.63
C LEU A 144 12.12 -12.32 6.20
N GLU A 145 13.21 -13.04 5.90
CA GLU A 145 14.53 -12.73 6.45
C GLU A 145 15.09 -11.40 5.96
N ILE A 146 15.91 -10.80 6.82
CA ILE A 146 16.65 -9.57 6.54
C ILE A 146 18.03 -9.99 6.01
N ASP A 147 18.27 -9.85 4.71
CA ASP A 147 19.52 -10.27 4.05
C ASP A 147 20.61 -9.18 4.05
N ARG A 148 20.29 -8.00 4.59
CA ARG A 148 21.23 -6.89 4.84
C ARG A 148 21.46 -6.68 6.34
N PRO A 149 22.47 -5.87 6.73
CA PRO A 149 22.72 -5.59 8.14
C PRO A 149 21.52 -5.00 8.88
N THR A 150 20.64 -4.26 8.20
CA THR A 150 19.48 -3.61 8.82
C THR A 150 18.21 -3.71 7.97
N MET A 151 17.07 -3.60 8.65
CA MET A 151 15.73 -3.53 8.06
C MET A 151 15.44 -2.11 7.57
N ALA A 152 14.63 -2.02 6.50
CA ALA A 152 13.98 -0.78 6.10
C ALA A 152 12.46 -0.90 6.09
N LEU A 153 11.81 0.18 6.50
CA LEU A 153 10.39 0.43 6.27
C LEU A 153 10.23 1.72 5.48
N TRP A 154 9.10 1.90 4.81
CA TRP A 154 8.93 3.06 3.94
C TRP A 154 7.47 3.49 3.81
N SER A 155 7.27 4.76 3.44
CA SER A 155 5.98 5.30 3.02
C SER A 155 6.16 6.34 1.93
N GLY A 156 5.16 6.43 1.05
CA GLY A 156 5.11 7.41 -0.04
C GLY A 156 5.44 6.85 -1.43
N GLY A 157 5.48 5.52 -1.60
CA GLY A 157 5.51 4.83 -2.91
C GLY A 157 6.71 3.90 -3.09
N ILE A 158 6.57 2.93 -4.00
CA ILE A 158 7.51 1.79 -4.15
C ILE A 158 8.95 2.20 -4.44
N ASP A 159 9.17 3.34 -5.10
CA ASP A 159 10.54 3.85 -5.34
C ASP A 159 11.31 4.10 -4.03
N THR A 160 10.60 4.41 -2.94
CA THR A 160 11.20 4.56 -1.61
C THR A 160 11.73 3.22 -1.08
N SER A 161 11.08 2.10 -1.39
CA SER A 161 11.59 0.75 -1.10
C SER A 161 12.90 0.50 -1.85
N VAL A 162 12.94 0.81 -3.15
CA VAL A 162 14.13 0.66 -3.99
C VAL A 162 15.28 1.53 -3.50
N HIS A 163 14.99 2.77 -3.10
CA HIS A 163 15.97 3.67 -2.50
C HIS A 163 16.52 3.13 -1.17
N ALA A 164 15.65 2.63 -0.28
CA ALA A 164 16.09 2.02 0.97
C ALA A 164 16.99 0.79 0.71
N ARG A 165 16.65 -0.02 -0.29
CA ARG A 165 17.45 -1.17 -0.72
C ARG A 165 18.82 -0.76 -1.26
N SER A 166 18.90 0.30 -2.06
CA SER A 166 20.19 0.79 -2.60
C SER A 166 21.11 1.35 -1.50
N LYS A 167 20.54 1.80 -0.38
CA LYS A 167 21.28 2.21 0.82
C LYS A 167 21.74 1.05 1.71
N GLY A 168 21.51 -0.19 1.29
CA GLY A 168 21.98 -1.38 1.99
C GLY A 168 21.06 -1.84 3.11
N HIS A 169 19.77 -1.53 3.03
CA HIS A 169 18.75 -2.02 3.95
C HIS A 169 17.82 -3.05 3.29
N THR A 170 17.12 -3.85 4.08
CA THR A 170 16.14 -4.81 3.56
C THR A 170 14.72 -4.29 3.76
N PRO A 171 14.01 -3.83 2.72
CA PRO A 171 12.56 -3.63 2.78
C PRO A 171 11.80 -4.94 2.62
N LEU A 172 10.51 -4.97 2.99
CA LEU A 172 9.67 -6.16 2.90
C LEU A 172 9.68 -6.78 1.49
N GLU A 173 9.58 -5.95 0.45
CA GLU A 173 9.54 -6.40 -0.95
C GLU A 173 10.87 -6.98 -1.44
N SER A 174 11.95 -6.86 -0.66
CA SER A 174 13.25 -7.48 -0.96
C SER A 174 13.52 -8.76 -0.19
N THR A 175 12.59 -9.20 0.67
CA THR A 175 12.67 -10.51 1.33
C THR A 175 12.41 -11.63 0.32
N PRO A 176 12.87 -12.88 0.56
CA PRO A 176 12.59 -14.01 -0.33
C PRO A 176 11.12 -14.12 -0.72
N PHE A 177 10.20 -14.16 0.25
CA PHE A 177 8.76 -14.25 -0.05
C PHE A 177 8.17 -12.93 -0.55
N GLY A 178 8.55 -11.80 0.05
CA GLY A 178 7.99 -10.48 -0.32
C GLY A 178 8.32 -10.09 -1.76
N SER A 179 9.48 -10.50 -2.28
CA SER A 179 9.87 -10.27 -3.68
C SER A 179 8.98 -11.02 -4.67
N VAL A 180 8.61 -12.26 -4.36
CA VAL A 180 7.67 -13.06 -5.16
C VAL A 180 6.31 -12.35 -5.22
N VAL A 181 5.72 -12.02 -4.07
CA VAL A 181 4.36 -11.47 -4.00
C VAL A 181 4.26 -10.07 -4.60
N ASN A 182 5.36 -9.30 -4.59
CA ASN A 182 5.43 -7.98 -5.20
C ASN A 182 5.21 -8.00 -6.72
N GLU A 183 5.64 -9.06 -7.40
CA GLU A 183 5.57 -9.19 -8.86
C GLU A 183 4.19 -9.65 -9.37
N LEU A 184 3.34 -10.19 -8.49
CA LEU A 184 2.08 -10.82 -8.87
C LEU A 184 0.93 -9.82 -9.09
N GLN A 185 0.12 -10.09 -10.10
CA GLN A 185 -1.16 -9.41 -10.35
C GLN A 185 -2.35 -10.28 -9.89
N LEU A 186 -2.43 -10.50 -8.57
CA LEU A 186 -3.44 -11.37 -7.96
C LEU A 186 -4.88 -10.88 -8.13
N THR A 187 -5.09 -9.56 -8.09
CA THR A 187 -6.40 -8.93 -8.29
C THR A 187 -6.21 -7.44 -8.53
N MET A 188 -7.15 -6.83 -9.26
CA MET A 188 -7.20 -5.38 -9.46
C MET A 188 -7.83 -4.64 -8.28
N ASP A 189 -8.54 -5.34 -7.39
CA ASP A 189 -9.14 -4.75 -6.19
C ASP A 189 -8.15 -4.75 -5.01
N TRP A 190 -7.55 -3.59 -4.77
CA TRP A 190 -6.62 -3.38 -3.66
C TRP A 190 -7.25 -3.59 -2.28
N MET A 191 -8.58 -3.45 -2.13
CA MET A 191 -9.23 -3.69 -0.84
C MET A 191 -9.14 -5.16 -0.41
N LEU A 192 -8.98 -6.09 -1.36
CA LEU A 192 -8.82 -7.51 -1.09
C LEU A 192 -7.35 -7.87 -0.78
N LYS A 193 -6.39 -7.21 -1.44
CA LYS A 193 -4.95 -7.49 -1.29
C LYS A 193 -4.27 -6.74 -0.15
N THR A 194 -4.69 -5.51 0.17
CA THR A 194 -4.02 -4.66 1.18
C THR A 194 -3.93 -5.34 2.56
N PRO A 195 -4.96 -6.03 3.07
CA PRO A 195 -4.87 -6.69 4.37
C PRO A 195 -3.80 -7.80 4.44
N MET A 196 -3.53 -8.50 3.32
CA MET A 196 -2.41 -9.46 3.24
C MET A 196 -1.07 -8.75 3.48
N TRP A 197 -0.83 -7.63 2.78
CA TRP A 197 0.39 -6.85 2.96
C TRP A 197 0.53 -6.34 4.39
N ASN A 198 -0.56 -5.95 5.05
CA ASN A 198 -0.54 -5.52 6.44
C ASN A 198 -0.06 -6.62 7.39
N VAL A 199 -0.56 -7.85 7.23
CA VAL A 199 -0.12 -8.95 8.11
C VAL A 199 1.32 -9.38 7.83
N LEU A 200 1.74 -9.36 6.56
CA LEU A 200 3.13 -9.64 6.17
C LEU A 200 4.07 -8.58 6.72
N SER A 201 3.69 -7.32 6.63
CA SER A 201 4.39 -6.17 7.21
C SER A 201 4.56 -6.31 8.73
N LYS A 202 3.48 -6.66 9.45
CA LYS A 202 3.55 -6.93 10.90
C LYS A 202 4.47 -8.10 11.23
N ALA A 203 4.43 -9.18 10.45
CA ALA A 203 5.32 -10.33 10.63
C ALA A 203 6.78 -9.95 10.37
N PHE A 204 7.03 -9.19 9.31
CA PHE A 204 8.36 -8.74 8.94
C PHE A 204 9.03 -7.90 10.02
N VAL A 205 8.32 -6.93 10.62
CA VAL A 205 8.91 -6.10 11.69
C VAL A 205 9.31 -6.89 12.94
N THR A 206 8.71 -8.05 13.19
CA THR A 206 9.15 -8.93 14.29
C THR A 206 10.54 -9.53 14.07
N ARG A 207 11.04 -9.49 12.83
CA ARG A 207 12.37 -9.98 12.45
C ARG A 207 13.48 -8.98 12.73
N ALA A 208 13.17 -7.75 13.17
CA ALA A 208 14.18 -6.73 13.43
C ALA A 208 15.16 -7.17 14.52
N ARG A 209 16.46 -7.13 14.20
CA ARG A 209 17.57 -7.51 15.11
C ARG A 209 18.46 -6.33 15.54
N GLY A 210 18.35 -5.21 14.84
CA GLY A 210 19.17 -4.01 15.03
C GLY A 210 18.41 -2.77 14.57
N PRO A 211 19.11 -1.67 14.24
CA PRO A 211 18.48 -0.45 13.77
C PRO A 211 17.52 -0.69 12.60
N VAL A 212 16.36 -0.03 12.64
CA VAL A 212 15.34 -0.05 11.60
C VAL A 212 15.29 1.34 10.96
N HIS A 213 15.59 1.39 9.66
CA HIS A 213 15.62 2.62 8.88
C HIS A 213 14.26 2.88 8.24
N ILE A 214 13.63 4.01 8.55
CA ILE A 214 12.30 4.38 8.10
C ILE A 214 12.40 5.53 7.10
N PHE A 215 12.10 5.25 5.85
CA PHE A 215 12.17 6.21 4.75
C PHE A 215 10.80 6.81 4.46
N LEU A 216 10.66 8.11 4.69
CA LEU A 216 9.39 8.82 4.67
C LEU A 216 9.36 9.85 3.54
N ARG A 217 8.71 9.51 2.41
CA ARG A 217 8.43 10.46 1.32
C ARG A 217 7.10 11.17 1.48
N ALA A 218 6.16 10.55 2.19
CA ALA A 218 4.87 11.14 2.57
C ALA A 218 4.44 10.61 3.94
N TYR A 219 3.95 11.51 4.79
CA TYR A 219 3.45 11.17 6.11
C TYR A 219 1.95 10.92 6.10
N ASN A 220 1.53 9.75 6.58
CA ASN A 220 0.13 9.45 6.84
C ASN A 220 0.00 8.66 8.16
N PRO A 221 -0.66 9.20 9.20
CA PRO A 221 -0.87 8.49 10.46
C PRO A 221 -1.76 7.26 10.30
N ASP A 222 -2.56 7.19 9.24
CA ASP A 222 -3.40 6.05 8.89
C ASP A 222 -2.68 5.02 8.00
N SER A 223 -1.42 5.26 7.61
CA SER A 223 -0.64 4.28 6.85
C SER A 223 -0.32 3.05 7.69
N VAL A 224 -0.08 1.92 7.02
CA VAL A 224 0.39 0.66 7.65
C VAL A 224 1.65 0.93 8.48
N LEU A 225 2.58 1.71 7.93
CA LEU A 225 3.81 2.13 8.61
C LEU A 225 3.52 2.76 9.98
N ILE A 226 2.69 3.79 10.03
CA ILE A 226 2.49 4.55 11.27
C ILE A 226 1.50 3.88 12.21
N ALA A 227 0.44 3.27 11.68
CA ALA A 227 -0.64 2.70 12.47
C ALA A 227 -0.38 1.26 12.94
N GLN A 228 0.50 0.51 12.27
CA GLN A 228 0.69 -0.93 12.54
C GLN A 228 2.16 -1.30 12.75
N GLU A 229 3.06 -0.93 11.83
CA GLU A 229 4.48 -1.31 11.91
C GLU A 229 5.20 -0.65 13.08
N VAL A 230 5.08 0.67 13.23
CA VAL A 230 5.75 1.42 14.31
C VAL A 230 5.26 0.98 15.70
N PRO A 231 3.95 0.82 15.97
CA PRO A 231 3.48 0.24 17.23
C PRO A 231 4.04 -1.15 17.50
N GLN A 232 4.07 -2.04 16.50
CA GLN A 232 4.63 -3.38 16.65
C GLN A 232 6.14 -3.34 16.92
N LEU A 233 6.89 -2.45 16.26
CA LEU A 233 8.31 -2.25 16.52
C LEU A 233 8.56 -1.79 17.95
N ARG A 234 7.71 -0.94 18.54
CA ARG A 234 7.87 -0.56 19.96
C ARG A 234 7.81 -1.76 20.90
N VAL A 235 6.99 -2.77 20.58
CA VAL A 235 6.98 -4.03 21.32
C VAL A 235 8.31 -4.78 21.13
N VAL A 236 8.82 -4.85 19.90
CA VAL A 236 10.12 -5.47 19.61
C VAL A 236 11.27 -4.75 20.33
N MET A 237 11.28 -3.42 20.33
CA MET A 237 12.29 -2.59 21.01
C MET A 237 12.31 -2.82 22.52
N ALA A 238 11.14 -3.06 23.13
CA ALA A 238 11.05 -3.37 24.56
C ALA A 238 11.71 -4.73 24.89
N LEU A 239 11.77 -5.65 23.93
CA LEU A 239 12.37 -6.99 24.07
C LEU A 239 13.81 -7.04 23.56
N ASN A 240 14.18 -6.16 22.63
CA ASN A 240 15.49 -6.09 22.00
C ASN A 240 15.97 -4.63 21.92
N PRO A 241 16.76 -4.15 22.90
CA PRO A 241 17.27 -2.78 22.93
C PRO A 241 18.20 -2.41 21.77
N ALA A 242 18.72 -3.38 21.00
CA ALA A 242 19.51 -3.09 19.80
C ALA A 242 18.64 -2.56 18.65
N VAL A 243 17.32 -2.73 18.74
CA VAL A 243 16.36 -2.18 17.78
C VAL A 243 16.12 -0.71 18.13
N GLU A 244 16.59 0.17 17.26
CA GLU A 244 16.35 1.61 17.31
C GLU A 244 15.67 2.07 16.02
N LEU A 245 14.86 3.13 16.09
CA LEU A 245 14.23 3.71 14.90
C LEU A 245 15.09 4.86 14.36
N VAL A 246 15.49 4.76 13.10
CA VAL A 246 16.24 5.80 12.38
C VAL A 246 15.35 6.33 11.26
N TRP A 247 15.06 7.62 11.24
CA TRP A 247 14.09 8.21 10.32
C TRP A 247 14.79 9.04 9.24
N HIS A 248 14.34 8.87 7.99
CA HIS A 248 14.90 9.50 6.80
C HIS A 248 13.79 10.25 6.05
N PRO A 249 13.77 11.59 6.03
CA PRO A 249 12.83 12.35 5.21
C PRO A 249 13.30 12.36 3.76
N VAL A 250 12.47 11.83 2.86
CA VAL A 250 12.85 11.62 1.46
C VAL A 250 12.08 12.56 0.54
N TYR A 251 12.77 13.16 -0.41
CA TYR A 251 12.21 14.02 -1.45
C TYR A 251 12.62 13.50 -2.84
N THR A 252 11.68 13.49 -3.78
CA THR A 252 12.00 13.16 -5.18
C THR A 252 12.35 14.45 -5.92
N THR A 253 13.58 14.59 -6.38
CA THR A 253 14.06 15.71 -7.19
C THR A 253 13.40 15.72 -8.58
N ALA A 254 13.54 16.83 -9.31
CA ALA A 254 12.92 17.00 -10.63
C ALA A 254 13.44 15.99 -11.67
N ASP A 255 14.69 15.57 -11.55
CA ASP A 255 15.31 14.49 -12.36
C ASP A 255 14.93 13.08 -11.89
N GLY A 256 14.12 12.96 -10.82
CA GLY A 256 13.59 11.69 -10.34
C GLY A 256 14.46 10.96 -9.31
N GLN A 257 15.56 11.57 -8.86
CA GLN A 257 16.38 11.00 -7.80
C GLN A 257 15.71 11.17 -6.44
N LEU A 258 15.80 10.14 -5.59
CA LEU A 258 15.36 10.23 -4.20
C LEU A 258 16.56 10.71 -3.37
N MET A 259 16.38 11.84 -2.70
CA MET A 259 17.37 12.49 -1.84
C MET A 259 16.76 12.72 -0.46
N GLU A 260 17.60 12.84 0.56
CA GLU A 260 17.17 13.07 1.92
C GLU A 260 17.27 14.54 2.33
N VAL A 261 16.28 15.00 3.07
CA VAL A 261 16.18 16.39 3.51
C VAL A 261 16.98 16.58 4.79
N THR A 262 17.96 17.47 4.78
CA THR A 262 18.75 17.82 5.96
C THR A 262 18.01 18.80 6.89
N LYS A 263 18.52 18.96 8.11
CA LYS A 263 17.99 19.94 9.09
C LYS A 263 18.03 21.39 8.58
N ASP A 264 18.94 21.67 7.66
CA ASP A 264 19.16 22.99 7.08
C ASP A 264 18.35 23.18 5.77
N LEU A 265 17.45 22.23 5.48
CA LEU A 265 16.58 22.19 4.29
C LEU A 265 17.35 22.10 2.97
N GLU A 266 18.45 21.35 2.99
CA GLU A 266 19.23 20.97 1.82
C GLU A 266 18.92 19.52 1.45
N LEU A 267 19.24 19.14 0.20
CA LEU A 267 19.14 17.75 -0.25
C LEU A 267 20.52 17.08 -0.19
N ALA A 268 20.57 15.93 0.48
CA ALA A 268 21.79 15.14 0.63
C ALA A 268 21.53 13.66 0.34
N SER A 269 22.60 12.88 0.18
CA SER A 269 22.51 11.42 0.02
C SER A 269 22.14 10.70 1.33
N ASP A 270 22.29 11.36 2.48
CA ASP A 270 21.96 10.84 3.80
C ASP A 270 21.63 11.98 4.77
N ALA A 271 20.49 11.87 5.44
CA ALA A 271 20.04 12.73 6.53
C ALA A 271 19.14 11.94 7.48
N THR A 272 19.63 11.73 8.70
CA THR A 272 18.96 10.86 9.68
C THR A 272 18.42 11.62 10.88
N TYR A 273 17.30 11.13 11.41
CA TYR A 273 16.60 11.72 12.55
C TYR A 273 16.24 10.64 13.57
N ARG A 274 16.39 10.98 14.86
CA ARG A 274 16.10 10.06 15.97
C ARG A 274 14.62 9.91 16.28
N THR A 275 13.78 10.83 15.79
CA THR A 275 12.34 10.79 16.05
C THR A 275 11.54 11.04 14.77
N ARG A 276 10.37 10.42 14.72
CA ARG A 276 9.35 10.68 13.69
C ARG A 276 9.07 12.16 13.54
N ASP A 277 8.88 12.87 14.65
CA ASP A 277 8.41 14.26 14.60
C ASP A 277 9.46 15.20 14.01
N LEU A 278 10.75 14.96 14.27
CA LEU A 278 11.84 15.71 13.63
C LEU A 278 11.92 15.41 12.13
N CYS A 279 11.80 14.14 11.74
CA CYS A 279 11.77 13.73 10.34
C CYS A 279 10.59 14.34 9.58
N VAL A 280 9.37 14.23 10.12
CA VAL A 280 8.15 14.79 9.52
C VAL A 280 8.27 16.30 9.41
N ARG A 281 8.77 16.97 10.45
CA ARG A 281 8.99 18.42 10.42
C ARG A 281 9.96 18.82 9.31
N ALA A 282 11.13 18.17 9.20
CA ALA A 282 12.10 18.47 8.16
C ALA A 282 11.50 18.30 6.75
N LEU A 283 10.79 17.17 6.53
CA LEU A 283 10.10 16.92 5.26
C LEU A 283 9.06 18.01 4.94
N TYR A 284 8.24 18.39 5.93
CA TYR A 284 7.19 19.39 5.74
C TYR A 284 7.76 20.79 5.52
N ASP A 285 8.77 21.19 6.30
CA ASP A 285 9.43 22.48 6.15
C ASP A 285 10.09 22.58 4.77
N TYR A 286 10.73 21.51 4.27
CA TYR A 286 11.27 21.48 2.92
C TYR A 286 10.18 21.57 1.85
N LEU A 287 9.13 20.75 1.97
CA LEU A 287 8.01 20.78 1.03
C LEU A 287 7.31 22.15 1.00
N ARG A 288 7.26 22.86 2.12
CA ARG A 288 6.62 24.19 2.21
C ARG A 288 7.53 25.31 1.70
N LEU A 289 8.82 25.29 2.05
CA LEU A 289 9.73 26.42 1.84
C LEU A 289 10.62 26.28 0.60
N LYS A 290 10.87 25.04 0.14
CA LYS A 290 11.88 24.73 -0.88
C LYS A 290 11.33 23.93 -2.06
N HIS A 291 10.11 23.40 -1.99
CA HIS A 291 9.51 22.67 -3.10
C HIS A 291 9.41 23.56 -4.34
N ASP A 292 10.06 23.13 -5.42
CA ASP A 292 9.85 23.70 -6.73
C ASP A 292 8.47 23.28 -7.26
N GLN A 293 7.59 24.25 -7.48
CA GLN A 293 6.24 24.04 -8.01
C GLN A 293 6.23 23.42 -9.42
N ALA A 294 7.33 23.51 -10.17
CA ALA A 294 7.49 22.82 -11.45
C ALA A 294 7.84 21.32 -11.28
N ASN A 295 8.24 20.88 -10.08
CA ASN A 295 8.61 19.49 -9.81
C ASN A 295 7.38 18.59 -9.59
N SER A 296 6.81 18.13 -10.70
CA SER A 296 5.71 17.15 -10.72
C SER A 296 6.02 15.81 -10.01
N ARG A 297 7.30 15.45 -9.80
CA ARG A 297 7.68 14.19 -9.12
C ARG A 297 7.38 14.19 -7.64
N SER A 298 7.30 15.37 -7.02
CA SER A 298 7.00 15.55 -5.60
C SER A 298 5.69 16.31 -5.36
N GLU A 299 4.94 16.62 -6.42
CA GLU A 299 3.65 17.33 -6.34
C GLU A 299 2.65 16.63 -5.42
N ARG A 300 2.52 15.29 -5.54
CA ARG A 300 1.63 14.52 -4.67
C ARG A 300 2.00 14.65 -3.20
N ALA A 301 3.28 14.52 -2.86
CA ALA A 301 3.74 14.65 -1.48
C ALA A 301 3.51 16.06 -0.94
N ASN A 302 3.74 17.09 -1.77
CA ASN A 302 3.45 18.48 -1.45
C ASN A 302 1.94 18.71 -1.21
N ALA A 303 1.08 18.20 -2.09
CA ALA A 303 -0.37 18.32 -1.98
C ALA A 303 -0.94 17.59 -0.74
N GLU A 304 -0.47 16.37 -0.47
CA GLU A 304 -0.87 15.60 0.72
C GLU A 304 -0.44 16.32 2.02
N MET A 305 0.75 16.93 2.03
CA MET A 305 1.21 17.77 3.14
C MET A 305 0.33 19.00 3.33
N GLY A 306 0.03 19.74 2.24
CA GLY A 306 -0.81 20.93 2.27
C GLY A 306 -2.22 20.64 2.78
N ALA A 307 -2.85 19.55 2.31
CA ALA A 307 -4.17 19.12 2.78
C ALA A 307 -4.18 18.81 4.29
N ARG A 308 -3.09 18.24 4.82
CA ARG A 308 -2.96 17.92 6.25
C ARG A 308 -2.70 19.14 7.13
N LEU A 309 -1.90 20.09 6.66
CA LEU A 309 -1.72 21.35 7.37
C LEU A 309 -3.05 22.08 7.48
N ALA A 310 -3.81 22.13 6.37
CA ALA A 310 -5.14 22.71 6.33
C ALA A 310 -6.12 22.01 7.29
N SER A 311 -6.14 20.66 7.33
CA SER A 311 -7.02 19.91 8.24
C SER A 311 -6.70 20.14 9.72
N ASN A 312 -5.46 20.54 10.03
CA ASN A 312 -5.00 20.83 11.39
C ASN A 312 -5.09 22.32 11.75
N GLY A 313 -5.77 23.14 10.92
CA GLY A 313 -5.97 24.56 11.18
C GLY A 313 -4.79 25.47 10.83
N ASN A 314 -3.76 24.95 10.16
CA ASN A 314 -2.65 25.77 9.65
C ASN A 314 -2.96 26.20 8.20
N GLN A 315 -2.82 27.49 7.90
CA GLN A 315 -2.86 27.95 6.50
C GLN A 315 -1.56 27.54 5.78
N PRO A 316 -1.64 27.09 4.51
CA PRO A 316 -0.48 26.69 3.72
C PRO A 316 0.49 27.86 3.44
#